data_AF-A0A7J8MCQ3-F1
#
_entry.id   AF-A0A7J8MCQ3-F1
#
_cell.length_a   1.000
_cell.length_b   1.000
_cell.length_c   1.000
_cell.angle_alpha   90.00
_cell.angle_beta   90.00
_cell.angle_gamma   90.00
#
_symmetry.space_group_name_H-M   'P 1'
#
loop_
_entity.id
_entity.type
_entity.pdbx_description
1 polymer ?
#
loop_
_entity_poly.entity_id
_entity_poly.type
_entity_poly.pdbx_seq_one_letter_code
_entity_poly.pdbx_strand_id
1 'polypeptide(L)'
;MEKKGHFVLIHGASHGAWCWYKVIPQLKSVGHKVTAMDMAGAGIHPKQVHEVQSISDYFEPLMNFMASLQPEEKVILVGHSMGGYCISAAMERYPEKVAVAVFAAAFMASPTLPFVTISQQYWLFFGQFKEQMDSDKAMDSQFLFHNGLDKPPTSTCLGPNFMASKFYQLSPPEA
;
A
#
# COMPACT_ATOMS: atom_id res chain seq x y z
N MET A 1 -31.29 2.52 10.18
CA MET A 1 -30.16 1.59 9.97
C MET A 1 -29.01 2.36 9.38
N GLU A 2 -27.81 2.25 9.93
CA GLU A 2 -26.60 2.85 9.34
C GLU A 2 -26.37 2.30 7.93
N LYS A 3 -26.04 3.18 6.98
CA LYS A 3 -25.81 2.84 5.59
C LYS A 3 -24.59 1.93 5.47
N LYS A 4 -24.77 0.73 4.89
CA LYS A 4 -23.66 -0.20 4.64
C LYS A 4 -22.91 0.24 3.38
N GLY A 5 -21.59 0.15 3.41
CA GLY A 5 -20.71 0.44 2.27
C GLY A 5 -19.80 -0.74 1.92
N HIS A 6 -19.12 -0.61 0.78
CA HIS A 6 -18.07 -1.52 0.34
C HIS A 6 -16.71 -0.83 0.51
N PHE A 7 -15.92 -1.29 1.49
CA PHE A 7 -14.57 -0.83 1.76
C PHE A 7 -13.55 -1.57 0.90
N VAL A 8 -12.67 -0.82 0.23
CA VAL A 8 -11.56 -1.36 -0.55
C VAL A 8 -10.27 -0.88 0.11
N LEU A 9 -9.51 -1.80 0.67
CA LEU A 9 -8.36 -1.53 1.53
C LEU A 9 -7.05 -1.76 0.77
N ILE A 10 -6.23 -0.71 0.67
CA ILE A 10 -4.97 -0.68 -0.08
C ILE A 10 -3.81 -0.48 0.88
N HIS A 11 -2.88 -1.45 0.89
CA HIS A 11 -1.72 -1.46 1.77
C HIS A 11 -0.64 -0.44 1.37
N GLY A 12 0.34 -0.25 2.26
CA GLY A 12 1.53 0.58 2.03
C GLY A 12 2.67 -0.19 1.37
N ALA A 13 3.81 0.48 1.18
CA ALA A 13 5.03 -0.18 0.66
C ALA A 13 5.46 -1.36 1.54
N SER A 14 6.01 -2.40 0.92
CA SER A 14 6.52 -3.61 1.60
C SER A 14 5.49 -4.43 2.39
N HIS A 15 4.19 -4.16 2.21
CA HIS A 15 3.10 -4.89 2.84
C HIS A 15 2.25 -5.59 1.76
N GLY A 16 1.20 -6.28 2.20
CA GLY A 16 0.13 -6.82 1.36
C GLY A 16 -1.22 -6.66 2.06
N ALA A 17 -2.29 -7.21 1.48
CA ALA A 17 -3.64 -7.26 2.03
C ALA A 17 -3.68 -7.81 3.47
N TRP A 18 -2.73 -8.70 3.82
CA TRP A 18 -2.57 -9.27 5.14
C TRP A 18 -2.46 -8.23 6.26
N CYS A 19 -1.95 -7.01 5.99
CA CYS A 19 -1.81 -5.99 7.02
C CYS A 19 -3.16 -5.50 7.58
N TRP A 20 -4.26 -5.78 6.86
CA TRP A 20 -5.61 -5.42 7.26
C TRP A 20 -6.34 -6.51 8.07
N TYR A 21 -5.68 -7.61 8.45
CA TYR A 21 -6.33 -8.77 9.06
C TYR A 21 -7.18 -8.45 10.32
N LYS A 22 -6.80 -7.45 11.12
CA LYS A 22 -7.57 -6.98 12.29
C LYS A 22 -8.71 -6.03 11.94
N VAL A 23 -8.62 -5.28 10.83
CA VAL A 23 -9.61 -4.27 10.41
C VAL A 23 -10.75 -4.90 9.63
N ILE A 24 -10.45 -5.86 8.75
CA ILE A 24 -11.44 -6.59 7.94
C ILE A 24 -12.58 -7.17 8.79
N PRO A 25 -12.34 -7.96 9.86
CA PRO A 25 -13.41 -8.54 10.67
C PRO A 25 -14.23 -7.47 11.39
N GLN A 26 -13.62 -6.37 11.85
CA GLN A 26 -14.34 -5.29 12.51
C GLN A 26 -15.35 -4.62 11.57
N LEU A 27 -14.91 -4.27 10.35
CA LEU A 27 -15.79 -3.70 9.33
C LEU A 27 -16.89 -4.68 8.90
N LYS A 28 -16.56 -5.97 8.74
CA LYS A 28 -17.54 -7.01 8.43
C LYS A 28 -18.56 -7.22 9.56
N SER A 29 -18.14 -7.12 10.83
CA SER A 29 -19.02 -7.33 12.00
C SER A 29 -20.16 -6.31 12.08
N VAL A 30 -19.93 -5.09 11.57
CA VAL A 30 -20.95 -4.05 11.43
C VAL A 30 -21.62 -4.07 10.06
N GLY A 31 -21.48 -5.16 9.28
CA GLY A 31 -22.22 -5.41 8.05
C GLY A 31 -21.69 -4.74 6.79
N HIS A 32 -20.43 -4.29 6.76
CA HIS A 32 -19.81 -3.78 5.54
C HIS A 32 -19.24 -4.89 4.64
N LYS A 33 -19.30 -4.69 3.32
CA LYS A 33 -18.51 -5.49 2.37
C LYS A 33 -17.07 -4.98 2.42
N VAL A 34 -16.09 -5.88 2.42
CA VAL A 34 -14.68 -5.50 2.51
C VAL A 34 -13.86 -6.30 1.50
N THR A 35 -13.08 -5.59 0.70
CA THR A 35 -12.09 -6.15 -0.22
C THR A 35 -10.74 -5.57 0.16
N ALA A 36 -9.82 -6.39 0.67
CA ALA A 36 -8.41 -6.02 0.80
C ALA A 36 -7.65 -6.60 -0.39
N MET A 37 -6.79 -5.81 -1.02
CA MET A 37 -6.13 -6.19 -2.26
C MET A 37 -4.62 -6.18 -2.10
N ASP A 38 -3.96 -7.18 -2.68
CA ASP A 38 -2.53 -7.13 -2.94
C ASP A 38 -2.28 -6.36 -4.24
N MET A 39 -1.40 -5.37 -4.18
CA MET A 39 -0.88 -4.69 -5.38
C MET A 39 0.08 -5.63 -6.15
N ALA A 40 0.42 -5.28 -7.39
CA ALA A 40 1.31 -6.13 -8.18
C ALA A 40 2.68 -6.24 -7.51
N GLY A 41 3.23 -7.45 -7.40
CA GLY A 41 4.52 -7.65 -6.71
C GLY A 41 4.45 -7.61 -5.18
N ALA A 42 3.25 -7.50 -4.59
CA ALA A 42 3.06 -7.38 -3.16
C ALA A 42 2.25 -8.55 -2.56
N GLY A 43 2.42 -8.79 -1.26
CA GLY A 43 1.72 -9.86 -0.54
C GLY A 43 1.86 -11.22 -1.22
N ILE A 44 0.73 -11.82 -1.61
CA ILE A 44 0.70 -13.11 -2.33
C ILE A 44 0.40 -12.95 -3.83
N HIS A 45 0.51 -11.74 -4.38
CA HIS A 45 0.29 -11.49 -5.79
C HIS A 45 1.30 -12.30 -6.64
N PRO A 46 0.88 -12.93 -7.76
CA PRO A 46 1.75 -13.83 -8.53
C PRO A 46 2.93 -13.14 -9.22
N LYS A 47 2.75 -11.90 -9.69
CA LYS A 47 3.85 -11.08 -10.24
C LYS A 47 4.96 -10.94 -9.21
N GLN A 48 6.20 -11.13 -9.62
CA GLN A 48 7.39 -10.82 -8.86
C GLN A 48 7.72 -9.33 -8.94
N VAL A 49 8.43 -8.80 -7.94
CA VAL A 49 8.75 -7.36 -7.88
C VAL A 49 9.51 -6.88 -9.12
N HIS A 50 10.40 -7.70 -9.69
CA HIS A 50 11.15 -7.33 -10.90
C HIS A 50 10.29 -7.29 -12.18
N GLU A 51 9.07 -7.81 -12.15
CA GLU A 51 8.11 -7.69 -13.27
C GLU A 51 7.33 -6.37 -13.22
N VAL A 52 7.42 -5.62 -12.11
CA VAL A 52 6.75 -4.33 -11.91
C VAL A 52 7.71 -3.22 -12.36
N GLN A 53 7.47 -2.67 -13.55
CA GLN A 53 8.39 -1.71 -14.18
C GLN A 53 7.96 -0.26 -13.98
N SER A 54 6.71 -0.03 -13.59
CA SER A 54 6.15 1.30 -13.37
C SER A 54 5.18 1.33 -12.20
N ILE A 55 4.88 2.54 -11.72
CA ILE A 55 3.84 2.73 -10.70
C ILE A 55 2.45 2.34 -11.23
N SER A 56 2.22 2.49 -12.53
CA SER A 56 0.99 2.04 -13.19
C SER A 56 0.84 0.53 -13.14
N ASP A 57 1.93 -0.23 -13.36
CA ASP A 57 1.92 -1.70 -13.21
C ASP A 57 1.64 -2.10 -11.77
N TYR A 58 2.21 -1.37 -10.80
CA TYR A 58 1.98 -1.61 -9.39
C TYR A 58 0.50 -1.42 -9.00
N PHE A 59 -0.15 -0.37 -9.53
CA PHE A 59 -1.55 -0.03 -9.26
C PHE A 59 -2.57 -0.81 -10.09
N GLU A 60 -2.13 -1.61 -11.07
CA GLU A 60 -2.99 -2.34 -12.00
C GLU A 60 -4.10 -3.13 -11.29
N PRO A 61 -3.87 -3.87 -10.18
CA PRO A 61 -4.95 -4.60 -9.53
C PRO A 61 -6.12 -3.71 -9.10
N LEU A 62 -5.84 -2.54 -8.52
CA LEU A 62 -6.90 -1.60 -8.12
C LEU A 62 -7.61 -1.03 -9.36
N MET A 63 -6.87 -0.65 -10.40
CA MET A 63 -7.47 -0.09 -11.62
C MET A 63 -8.41 -1.08 -12.30
N ASN A 64 -8.00 -2.34 -12.39
CA ASN A 64 -8.83 -3.42 -12.93
C ASN A 64 -10.08 -3.67 -12.08
N PHE A 65 -9.94 -3.66 -10.75
CA PHE A 65 -11.08 -3.77 -9.85
C PHE A 65 -12.07 -2.60 -10.04
N MET A 66 -11.59 -1.36 -10.05
CA MET A 66 -12.44 -0.18 -10.25
C MET A 66 -13.14 -0.21 -11.61
N ALA A 67 -12.45 -0.64 -12.67
CA ALA A 67 -13.05 -0.82 -13.99
C ALA A 67 -14.19 -1.86 -13.99
N SER A 68 -14.07 -2.93 -13.20
CA SER A 68 -15.05 -4.03 -13.11
C SER A 68 -16.34 -3.69 -12.34
N LEU A 69 -16.33 -2.62 -11.53
CA LEU A 69 -17.53 -2.18 -10.80
C LEU A 69 -18.64 -1.75 -11.76
N GLN A 70 -19.89 -2.01 -11.38
CA GLN A 70 -21.07 -1.53 -12.12
C GLN A 70 -21.14 0.00 -12.10
N PRO A 71 -21.76 0.66 -13.10
CA PRO A 71 -21.80 2.13 -13.19
C PRO A 71 -22.37 2.82 -11.94
N GLU A 72 -23.34 2.20 -11.26
CA GLU A 72 -23.99 2.75 -10.06
C GLU A 72 -23.30 2.31 -8.75
N GLU A 73 -22.33 1.39 -8.81
CA GLU A 73 -21.63 0.88 -7.63
C GLU A 73 -20.53 1.86 -7.21
N LYS A 74 -20.61 2.32 -5.95
CA LYS A 74 -19.60 3.18 -5.34
C LYS A 74 -18.92 2.51 -4.16
N VAL A 75 -17.61 2.63 -4.09
CA VAL A 75 -16.78 2.06 -3.03
C VAL A 75 -16.17 3.13 -2.14
N ILE A 76 -15.81 2.75 -0.91
CA ILE A 76 -15.01 3.53 0.02
C ILE A 76 -13.57 3.08 -0.13
N LEU A 77 -12.73 3.92 -0.72
CA LEU A 77 -11.31 3.62 -0.88
C LEU A 77 -10.56 3.99 0.39
N VAL A 78 -9.73 3.08 0.90
CA VAL A 78 -8.86 3.32 2.06
C VAL A 78 -7.42 3.01 1.66
N GLY A 79 -6.58 4.03 1.60
CA GLY A 79 -5.15 3.90 1.29
C GLY A 79 -4.32 4.13 2.54
N HIS A 80 -3.42 3.19 2.85
CA HIS A 80 -2.43 3.35 3.92
C HIS A 80 -1.06 3.69 3.37
N SER A 81 -0.35 4.67 3.96
CA SER A 81 1.02 5.03 3.56
C SER A 81 1.12 5.26 2.03
N MET A 82 1.97 4.51 1.32
CA MET A 82 2.11 4.54 -0.15
C MET A 82 0.82 4.20 -0.91
N GLY A 83 -0.11 3.48 -0.29
CA GLY A 83 -1.44 3.20 -0.85
C GLY A 83 -2.27 4.47 -1.11
N GLY A 84 -1.91 5.59 -0.47
CA GLY A 84 -2.49 6.92 -0.77
C GLY A 84 -2.35 7.31 -2.24
N TYR A 85 -1.19 7.06 -2.85
CA TYR A 85 -0.99 7.33 -4.28
C TYR A 85 -1.87 6.48 -5.18
N CYS A 86 -2.09 5.22 -4.79
CA CYS A 86 -2.91 4.28 -5.54
C CYS A 86 -4.37 4.74 -5.56
N ILE A 87 -4.90 5.14 -4.38
CA ILE A 87 -6.28 5.63 -4.29
C ILE A 87 -6.43 7.01 -4.97
N SER A 88 -5.43 7.88 -4.95
CA SER A 88 -5.45 9.15 -5.72
C SER A 88 -5.58 8.90 -7.22
N ALA A 89 -4.83 7.94 -7.77
CA ALA A 89 -4.95 7.57 -9.18
C ALA A 89 -6.32 6.98 -9.52
N ALA A 90 -6.91 6.20 -8.60
CA ALA A 90 -8.25 5.64 -8.79
C ALA A 90 -9.34 6.72 -8.72
N MET A 91 -9.20 7.71 -7.83
CA MET A 91 -10.09 8.87 -7.74
C MET A 91 -10.07 9.71 -9.01
N GLU A 92 -8.89 9.94 -9.59
CA GLU A 92 -8.75 10.70 -10.85
C GLU A 92 -9.41 9.96 -12.02
N ARG A 93 -9.22 8.63 -12.10
CA ARG A 93 -9.67 7.82 -13.23
C ARG A 93 -11.14 7.39 -13.15
N TYR A 94 -11.67 7.20 -11.94
CA TYR A 94 -13.01 6.68 -11.69
C TYR A 94 -13.77 7.47 -10.60
N PRO A 95 -13.82 8.82 -10.69
CA PRO A 95 -14.41 9.66 -9.64
C PRO A 95 -15.88 9.31 -9.34
N GLU A 96 -16.63 8.86 -10.35
CA GLU A 96 -18.03 8.47 -10.24
C GLU A 96 -18.25 7.21 -9.38
N LYS A 97 -17.23 6.34 -9.28
CA LYS A 97 -17.23 5.07 -8.54
C LYS A 97 -16.69 5.18 -7.11
N VAL A 98 -16.27 6.37 -6.68
CA VAL A 98 -15.74 6.61 -5.33
C VAL A 98 -16.78 7.32 -4.49
N ALA A 99 -17.22 6.67 -3.41
CA ALA A 99 -18.12 7.29 -2.43
C ALA A 99 -17.34 8.22 -1.48
N VAL A 100 -16.21 7.73 -0.97
CA VAL A 100 -15.29 8.43 -0.06
C VAL A 100 -13.88 7.86 -0.27
N ALA A 101 -12.86 8.71 -0.17
CA ALA A 101 -11.46 8.30 -0.11
C ALA A 101 -10.88 8.63 1.28
N VAL A 102 -10.24 7.64 1.91
CA VAL A 102 -9.66 7.73 3.25
C VAL A 102 -8.14 7.53 3.15
N PHE A 103 -7.40 8.55 3.54
CA PHE A 103 -5.93 8.55 3.58
C PHE A 103 -5.45 8.24 5.01
N ALA A 104 -5.25 6.95 5.31
CA ALA A 104 -4.85 6.49 6.64
C ALA A 104 -3.32 6.56 6.79
N ALA A 105 -2.81 7.61 7.44
CA ALA A 105 -1.37 7.87 7.54
C ALA A 105 -0.67 7.74 6.16
N ALA A 106 -1.30 8.31 5.13
CA ALA A 106 -0.99 8.07 3.73
C ALA A 106 -0.56 9.33 2.99
N PHE A 107 0.15 9.15 1.87
CA PHE A 107 0.47 10.26 0.99
C PHE A 107 -0.77 10.74 0.28
N MET A 108 -1.06 12.04 0.42
CA MET A 108 -2.19 12.69 -0.22
C MET A 108 -1.65 13.67 -1.26
N ALA A 109 -1.65 13.23 -2.52
CA ALA A 109 -1.29 14.10 -3.63
C ALA A 109 -2.39 15.15 -3.84
N SER A 110 -1.98 16.36 -4.22
CA SER A 110 -2.90 17.43 -4.61
C SER A 110 -2.31 18.22 -5.79
N PRO A 111 -3.11 19.05 -6.48
CA PRO A 111 -2.60 19.90 -7.54
C PRO A 111 -1.43 20.81 -7.10
N THR A 112 -1.38 21.20 -5.83
CA THR A 112 -0.32 22.04 -5.26
C THR A 112 0.82 21.23 -4.61
N LEU A 113 0.61 19.93 -4.41
CA LEU A 113 1.60 19.00 -3.87
C LEU A 113 1.62 17.74 -4.75
N PRO A 114 2.25 17.82 -5.94
CA PRO A 114 2.20 16.74 -6.91
C PRO A 114 3.02 15.54 -6.43
N PHE A 115 2.70 14.36 -6.99
CA PHE A 115 3.34 13.09 -6.69
C PHE A 115 4.87 13.19 -6.67
N VAL A 116 5.46 13.86 -7.65
CA VAL A 116 6.92 14.01 -7.75
C VAL A 116 7.51 14.72 -6.54
N THR A 117 6.87 15.79 -6.06
CA THR A 117 7.32 16.55 -4.89
C THR A 117 7.25 15.71 -3.63
N ILE A 118 6.15 14.97 -3.42
CA ILE A 118 6.01 14.08 -2.26
C ILE A 118 7.05 12.95 -2.34
N SER A 119 7.25 12.37 -3.52
CA SER A 119 8.24 11.30 -3.73
C SER A 119 9.68 11.77 -3.46
N GLN A 120 10.04 13.00 -3.85
CA GLN A 120 11.35 13.58 -3.56
C GLN A 120 11.56 13.82 -2.07
N GLN A 121 10.57 14.40 -1.38
CA GLN A 121 10.63 14.60 0.08
C GLN A 121 10.71 13.26 0.82
N TYR A 122 9.97 12.27 0.35
CA TYR A 122 10.01 10.91 0.87
C TYR A 122 11.36 10.25 0.64
N TRP A 123 11.94 10.36 -0.55
CA TRP A 123 13.27 9.83 -0.86
C TRP A 123 14.34 10.43 0.05
N LEU A 124 14.26 11.73 0.34
CA LEU A 124 15.17 12.38 1.29
C LEU A 124 14.99 11.84 2.72
N PHE A 125 13.74 11.73 3.18
CA PHE A 125 13.43 11.19 4.51
C PHE A 125 13.85 9.72 4.66
N PHE A 126 13.56 8.88 3.66
CA PHE A 126 13.90 7.46 3.68
C PHE A 126 15.36 7.18 3.29
N GLY A 127 16.00 8.06 2.54
CA GLY A 127 17.44 8.03 2.28
C GLY A 127 18.24 8.18 3.57
N GLN A 128 17.81 9.08 4.46
CA GLN A 128 18.36 9.18 5.82
C GLN A 128 18.07 7.94 6.67
N PHE A 129 16.87 7.35 6.55
CA PHE A 129 16.58 6.04 7.17
C PHE A 129 17.48 4.91 6.64
N LYS A 130 17.81 4.92 5.33
CA LYS A 130 18.69 3.93 4.70
C LYS A 130 20.14 4.07 5.16
N GLU A 131 20.64 5.30 5.33
CA GLU A 131 21.94 5.55 5.98
C GLU A 131 21.94 5.12 7.46
N GLN A 132 20.78 5.19 8.12
CA GLN A 132 20.61 4.66 9.47
C GLN A 132 20.41 3.14 9.52
N MET A 133 20.05 2.46 8.42
CA MET A 133 20.00 1.00 8.30
C MET A 133 21.41 0.47 7.99
N ASP A 134 22.27 0.50 9.00
CA ASP A 134 23.48 -0.32 9.00
C ASP A 134 23.11 -1.82 8.94
N SER A 135 24.04 -2.69 8.56
CA SER A 135 23.77 -4.13 8.41
C SER A 135 23.13 -4.76 9.66
N ASP A 136 23.56 -4.35 10.85
CA ASP A 136 22.99 -4.78 12.15
C ASP A 136 21.55 -4.30 12.40
N LYS A 137 21.10 -3.22 11.73
CA LYS A 137 19.76 -2.63 11.91
C LYS A 137 18.74 -3.11 10.88
N ALA A 138 19.18 -3.74 9.80
CA ALA A 138 18.29 -4.40 8.84
C ALA A 138 17.67 -5.68 9.42
N MET A 139 18.26 -6.23 10.49
CA MET A 139 17.83 -7.47 11.15
C MET A 139 17.71 -8.62 10.14
N ASP A 140 16.50 -9.13 9.93
CA ASP A 140 16.18 -10.21 9.01
C ASP A 140 15.64 -9.73 7.65
N SER A 141 15.73 -8.43 7.36
CA SER A 141 15.34 -7.85 6.07
C SER A 141 16.38 -8.13 4.98
N GLN A 142 15.90 -8.31 3.75
CA GLN A 142 16.73 -8.67 2.60
C GLN A 142 16.65 -7.61 1.51
N PHE A 143 17.79 -7.31 0.90
CA PHE A 143 17.89 -6.48 -0.29
C PHE A 143 18.11 -7.38 -1.51
N LEU A 144 17.33 -7.15 -2.57
CA LEU A 144 17.42 -7.91 -3.81
C LEU A 144 18.01 -7.05 -4.91
N PHE A 145 18.91 -7.64 -5.70
CA PHE A 145 19.75 -6.95 -6.68
C PHE A 145 19.54 -7.53 -8.08
N HIS A 146 18.31 -7.47 -8.59
CA HIS A 146 17.96 -8.08 -9.88
C HIS A 146 18.74 -7.47 -11.07
N ASN A 147 19.24 -6.23 -10.93
CA ASN A 147 20.03 -5.54 -11.95
C ASN A 147 21.55 -5.75 -11.80
N GLY A 148 21.99 -6.67 -10.94
CA GLY A 148 23.41 -6.93 -10.65
C GLY A 148 23.82 -6.38 -9.27
N LEU A 149 24.80 -7.05 -8.66
CA LEU A 149 25.31 -6.72 -7.31
C LEU A 149 26.10 -5.41 -7.26
N ASP A 150 26.57 -4.91 -8.42
CA ASP A 150 27.24 -3.62 -8.55
C ASP A 150 26.26 -2.43 -8.67
N LYS A 151 24.95 -2.71 -8.72
CA LYS A 151 23.89 -1.69 -8.80
C LYS A 151 23.18 -1.51 -7.45
N PRO A 152 22.50 -0.38 -7.23
CA PRO A 152 21.61 -0.23 -6.08
C PRO A 152 20.56 -1.35 -6.02
N PRO A 153 20.10 -1.75 -4.82
CA PRO A 153 19.09 -2.79 -4.69
C PRO A 153 17.81 -2.40 -5.43
N THR A 154 17.25 -3.35 -6.17
CA THR A 154 16.02 -3.16 -6.95
C THR A 154 14.78 -3.32 -6.10
N SER A 155 14.86 -4.09 -5.02
CA SER A 155 13.78 -4.23 -4.06
C SER A 155 14.27 -4.57 -2.66
N THR A 156 13.38 -4.42 -1.69
CA THR A 156 13.63 -4.73 -0.27
C THR A 156 12.47 -5.56 0.26
N CYS A 157 12.80 -6.69 0.86
CA CYS A 157 11.85 -7.52 1.61
C CYS A 157 12.11 -7.27 3.09
N LEU A 158 11.12 -6.74 3.80
CA LEU A 158 11.24 -6.48 5.24
C LEU A 158 10.97 -7.77 6.01
N GLY A 159 11.91 -8.16 6.86
CA GLY A 159 11.80 -9.37 7.65
C GLY A 159 10.82 -9.23 8.82
N PRO A 160 10.25 -10.34 9.32
CA PRO A 160 9.28 -10.31 10.42
C PRO A 160 9.84 -9.70 11.71
N ASN A 161 11.10 -9.94 12.08
CA ASN A 161 11.69 -9.34 13.28
C ASN A 161 11.89 -7.83 13.13
N PHE A 162 12.29 -7.38 11.94
CA PHE A 162 12.34 -5.96 11.61
C PHE A 162 10.95 -5.32 11.72
N MET A 163 9.94 -5.89 11.06
CA MET A 163 8.58 -5.36 11.10
C MET A 163 8.01 -5.33 12.51
N ALA A 164 8.22 -6.37 13.31
CA ALA A 164 7.79 -6.42 14.71
C ALA A 164 8.44 -5.33 15.57
N SER A 165 9.74 -5.08 15.40
CA SER A 165 10.48 -4.12 16.22
C SER A 165 10.34 -2.66 15.77
N LYS A 166 10.05 -2.41 14.49
CA LYS A 166 10.03 -1.05 13.90
C LYS A 166 8.65 -0.54 13.52
N PHE A 167 7.78 -1.41 13.03
CA PHE A 167 6.47 -1.02 12.48
C PHE A 167 5.29 -1.46 13.35
N TYR A 168 5.43 -2.60 14.04
CA TYR A 168 4.37 -3.21 14.84
C TYR A 168 4.70 -3.29 16.34
N GLN A 169 5.69 -2.54 16.81
CA GLN A 169 6.16 -2.53 18.20
C GLN A 169 5.10 -2.08 19.22
N LEU A 170 4.08 -1.36 18.75
CA LEU A 170 2.92 -0.93 19.56
C LEU A 170 1.65 -1.75 19.25
N SER A 171 1.74 -2.76 18.38
CA SER A 171 0.60 -3.62 18.06
C SER A 171 0.41 -4.65 19.17
N PRO A 172 -0.83 -4.86 19.64
CA PRO A 172 -1.08 -5.91 20.62
C PRO A 172 -0.80 -7.29 19.99
N PRO A 173 -0.40 -8.29 20.80
CA PRO A 173 -0.27 -9.66 20.34
C PRO A 173 -1.52 -10.15 19.59
N GLU A 174 -1.34 -11.15 18.73
CA GLU A 174 -2.48 -11.85 18.15
C GLU A 174 -3.26 -12.52 19.29
N ALA A 175 -4.56 -12.25 19.33
CA ALA A 175 -5.51 -12.81 20.29
C ALA A 175 -6.22 -14.01 19.68
#